data_AF-A0A4V3P4H0-F1
#
_entry.id   AF-A0A4V3P4H0-F1
#
_cell.length_a   1.000
_cell.length_b   1.000
_cell.length_c   1.000
_cell.angle_alpha   90.00
_cell.angle_beta   90.00
_cell.angle_gamma   90.00
#
_symmetry.space_group_name_H-M   'P 1'
#
loop_
_entity.id
_entity.type
_entity.pdbx_description
1 polymer ?
#
loop_
_entity_poly.entity_id
_entity_poly.type
_entity_poly.pdbx_seq_one_letter_code
_entity_poly.pdbx_strand_id
1 'polypeptide(L)'
;MNTKSIQKLALFVIIMVLSFQSCEEKPKPQKIKPPKQIIDYDYAQKLEEEYKNTRGAIINKYLQIEDTREFWFDLEELKKYIAFVEQEADSLGYKRLGIRIYNGAYPNEKGFPDPGYSTVFIVPTGHKTKSKASFSPISSTFVINDNIHEIPAYNYGHAGKPPKHVN
;
A
#
# COMPACT_ATOMS: atom_id res chain seq x y z
N MET A 1 -15.47 64.02 20.07
CA MET A 1 -16.09 63.03 19.17
C MET A 1 -17.35 62.50 19.85
N ASN A 2 -18.53 62.60 19.23
CA ASN A 2 -19.81 62.24 19.86
C ASN A 2 -19.93 60.71 20.05
N THR A 3 -20.44 60.24 21.18
CA THR A 3 -20.64 58.81 21.51
C THR A 3 -21.41 58.04 20.45
N LYS A 4 -22.40 58.68 19.79
CA LYS A 4 -23.11 58.09 18.64
C LYS A 4 -22.21 57.86 17.42
N SER A 5 -21.21 58.72 17.23
CA SER A 5 -20.23 58.61 16.13
C SER A 5 -19.23 57.49 16.41
N ILE A 6 -18.85 57.29 17.68
CA ILE A 6 -17.94 56.22 18.12
C ILE A 6 -18.64 54.86 17.97
N GLN A 7 -19.92 54.76 18.33
CA GLN A 7 -20.71 53.54 18.16
C GLN A 7 -20.90 53.16 16.69
N LYS A 8 -21.17 54.14 15.81
CA LYS A 8 -21.28 53.90 14.37
C LYS A 8 -19.94 53.45 13.77
N LEU A 9 -18.83 54.04 14.21
CA LEU A 9 -17.49 53.64 13.76
C LEU A 9 -17.13 52.24 14.25
N ALA A 10 -17.43 51.92 15.51
CA ALA A 10 -17.22 50.58 16.06
C ALA A 10 -18.06 49.52 15.33
N LEU A 11 -19.33 49.81 15.02
CA LEU A 11 -20.21 48.91 14.28
C LEU A 11 -19.73 48.70 12.84
N PHE A 12 -19.19 49.74 12.19
CA PHE A 12 -18.63 49.66 10.85
C PHE A 12 -17.34 48.81 10.81
N VAL A 13 -16.48 48.95 11.81
CA VAL A 13 -15.26 48.13 11.94
C VAL A 13 -15.59 46.65 12.18
N ILE A 14 -16.61 46.34 12.99
CA ILE A 14 -17.04 44.95 13.24
C ILE A 14 -17.59 44.29 11.97
N ILE A 15 -18.40 45.01 11.18
CA ILE A 15 -18.92 44.50 9.89
C ILE A 15 -17.78 44.28 8.88
N MET A 16 -16.77 45.15 8.89
CA MET A 16 -15.60 45.03 8.01
C MET A 16 -14.73 43.81 8.37
N VAL A 17 -14.54 43.53 9.67
CA VAL A 17 -13.80 42.35 10.15
C VAL A 17 -14.54 41.04 9.86
N LEU A 18 -15.88 41.02 9.95
CA LEU A 18 -16.70 39.85 9.60
C LEU A 18 -16.71 39.54 8.09
N SER A 19 -16.37 40.51 7.24
CA SER A 19 -16.33 40.34 5.79
C SER A 19 -15.05 39.65 5.27
N PHE A 20 -14.02 39.47 6.11
CA PHE A 20 -12.74 38.87 5.71
C PHE A 20 -12.61 37.36 5.98
N GLN A 21 -13.61 36.70 6.60
CA GLN A 21 -13.55 35.26 6.87
C GLN A 21 -14.22 34.38 5.79
N SER A 22 -14.76 34.95 4.71
CA SER A 22 -15.60 34.20 3.75
C SER A 22 -14.88 33.78 2.46
N CYS A 23 -13.56 33.59 2.47
CA CYS A 23 -12.84 32.92 1.39
C CYS A 23 -11.69 32.05 1.94
N GLU A 24 -12.00 30.86 2.45
CA GLU A 24 -11.02 29.77 2.40
C GLU A 24 -10.98 29.28 0.94
N GLU A 25 -9.95 29.66 0.19
CA GLU A 25 -9.66 28.98 -1.07
C GLU A 25 -9.37 27.50 -0.74
N LYS A 26 -10.27 26.60 -1.18
CA LYS A 26 -10.02 25.17 -1.08
C LYS A 26 -8.68 24.87 -1.78
N PRO A 27 -7.70 24.26 -1.10
CA PRO A 27 -6.42 23.96 -1.73
C PRO A 27 -6.67 23.15 -3.00
N LYS A 28 -6.19 23.66 -4.15
CA LYS A 28 -6.32 22.97 -5.43
C LYS A 28 -5.70 21.57 -5.28
N PRO A 29 -6.42 20.48 -5.62
CA PRO A 29 -5.90 19.13 -5.46
C PRO A 29 -4.58 19.01 -6.20
N GLN A 30 -3.52 18.74 -5.45
CA GLN A 30 -2.17 18.64 -5.99
C GLN A 30 -2.11 17.41 -6.90
N LYS A 31 -1.74 17.61 -8.18
CA LYS A 31 -1.66 16.52 -9.16
C LYS A 31 -0.53 15.56 -8.76
N ILE A 32 -0.89 14.35 -8.31
CA ILE A 32 0.07 13.30 -7.97
C ILE A 32 0.76 12.82 -9.25
N LYS A 33 2.10 12.83 -9.26
CA LYS A 33 2.90 12.31 -10.38
C LYS A 33 2.93 10.78 -10.33
N PRO A 34 2.91 10.08 -11.47
CA PRO A 34 3.02 8.63 -11.49
C PRO A 34 4.39 8.17 -10.91
N PRO A 35 4.45 6.96 -10.34
CA PRO A 35 5.71 6.38 -9.89
C PRO A 35 6.63 6.10 -11.10
N LYS A 36 7.94 5.99 -10.83
CA LYS A 36 8.97 5.85 -11.88
C LYS A 36 8.86 4.55 -12.69
N GLN A 37 8.25 3.50 -12.14
CA GLN A 37 8.21 2.15 -12.74
C GLN A 37 6.81 1.76 -13.22
N ILE A 38 5.96 2.74 -13.57
CA ILE A 38 4.70 2.44 -14.23
C ILE A 38 4.97 1.84 -15.62
N ILE A 39 4.27 0.75 -15.95
CA ILE A 39 4.30 0.12 -17.26
C ILE A 39 2.94 0.33 -17.95
N ASP A 40 2.91 0.28 -19.28
CA ASP A 40 1.66 0.28 -20.02
C ASP A 40 0.99 -1.11 -20.03
N TYR A 41 -0.26 -1.13 -20.48
CA TYR A 41 -1.08 -2.33 -20.46
C TYR A 41 -0.57 -3.40 -21.46
N ASP A 42 -0.13 -2.99 -22.65
CA ASP A 42 0.40 -3.90 -23.66
C ASP A 42 1.65 -4.66 -23.15
N TYR A 43 2.53 -3.97 -22.41
CA TYR A 43 3.68 -4.60 -21.78
C TYR A 43 3.25 -5.54 -20.66
N ALA A 44 2.27 -5.16 -19.83
CA ALA A 44 1.72 -6.03 -18.79
C ALA A 44 1.11 -7.32 -19.36
N GLN A 45 0.35 -7.23 -20.46
CA GLN A 45 -0.23 -8.39 -21.15
C GLN A 45 0.85 -9.34 -21.68
N LYS A 46 1.94 -8.81 -22.25
CA LYS A 46 3.07 -9.64 -22.70
C LYS A 46 3.71 -10.42 -21.56
N LEU A 47 3.84 -9.80 -20.38
CA LEU A 47 4.38 -10.46 -19.19
C LEU A 47 3.41 -11.56 -18.68
N GLU A 48 2.10 -11.32 -18.70
CA GLU A 48 1.11 -12.31 -18.31
C GLU A 48 1.10 -13.51 -19.27
N GLU A 49 1.11 -13.28 -20.59
CA GLU A 49 1.16 -14.36 -21.58
C GLU A 49 2.43 -15.20 -21.45
N GLU A 50 3.59 -14.57 -21.20
CA GLU A 50 4.83 -15.30 -20.93
C GLU A 50 4.71 -16.16 -19.66
N TYR A 51 4.07 -15.66 -18.60
CA TYR A 51 3.81 -16.45 -17.39
C TYR A 51 2.91 -17.66 -17.69
N LYS A 52 1.81 -17.46 -18.42
CA LYS A 52 0.87 -18.52 -18.81
C LYS A 52 1.56 -19.63 -19.60
N ASN A 53 2.40 -19.25 -20.57
CA ASN A 53 3.08 -20.20 -21.45
C ASN A 53 4.29 -20.91 -20.80
N THR A 54 4.82 -20.35 -19.69
CA THR A 54 5.97 -20.94 -18.98
C THR A 54 5.55 -21.55 -17.65
N ARG A 55 5.44 -20.73 -16.61
CA ARG A 55 5.20 -21.13 -15.22
C ARG A 55 3.81 -21.72 -15.07
N GLY A 56 2.79 -21.03 -15.58
CA GLY A 56 1.40 -21.48 -15.53
C GLY A 56 1.22 -22.84 -16.20
N ALA A 57 1.75 -23.03 -17.42
CA ALA A 57 1.65 -24.31 -18.14
C ALA A 57 2.26 -25.48 -17.35
N ILE A 58 3.42 -25.28 -16.73
CA ILE A 58 4.10 -26.30 -15.92
C ILE A 58 3.29 -26.59 -14.65
N ILE A 59 2.93 -25.56 -13.88
CA ILE A 59 2.17 -25.68 -12.63
C ILE A 59 0.86 -26.41 -12.89
N ASN A 60 0.09 -25.96 -13.87
CA ASN A 60 -1.21 -26.55 -14.20
C ASN A 60 -1.10 -28.01 -14.61
N LYS A 61 -0.08 -28.35 -15.39
CA LYS A 61 0.18 -29.74 -15.80
C LYS A 61 0.53 -30.63 -14.61
N TYR A 62 1.35 -30.16 -13.67
CA TYR A 62 1.75 -30.99 -12.52
C TYR A 62 0.65 -31.10 -11.47
N LEU A 63 -0.06 -30.00 -11.19
CA LEU A 63 -1.12 -29.97 -10.19
C LEU A 63 -2.48 -30.47 -10.71
N GLN A 64 -2.62 -30.64 -12.03
CA GLN A 64 -3.87 -31.05 -12.69
C GLN A 64 -5.05 -30.09 -12.41
N ILE A 65 -4.75 -28.80 -12.22
CA ILE A 65 -5.71 -27.70 -12.02
C ILE A 65 -5.31 -26.51 -12.88
N GLU A 66 -6.25 -25.60 -13.19
CA GLU A 66 -5.88 -24.25 -13.64
C GLU A 66 -5.62 -23.39 -12.41
N ASP A 67 -4.35 -23.25 -12.02
CA ASP A 67 -3.96 -22.55 -10.80
C ASP A 67 -4.15 -21.02 -10.92
N THR A 68 -4.22 -20.36 -9.77
CA THR A 68 -4.41 -18.92 -9.64
C THR A 68 -3.14 -18.16 -10.07
N ARG A 69 -3.32 -17.16 -10.92
CA ARG A 69 -2.23 -16.30 -11.45
C ARG A 69 -2.47 -14.80 -11.25
N GLU A 70 -3.67 -14.43 -10.82
CA GLU A 70 -4.04 -13.06 -10.51
C GLU A 70 -4.60 -12.95 -9.09
N PHE A 71 -4.31 -11.81 -8.45
CA PHE A 71 -4.68 -11.58 -7.06
C PHE A 71 -5.24 -10.18 -6.94
N TRP A 72 -6.55 -10.10 -6.68
CA TRP A 72 -7.24 -8.83 -6.57
C TRP A 72 -7.33 -8.39 -5.11
N PHE A 73 -6.84 -7.19 -4.82
CA PHE A 73 -6.97 -6.55 -3.52
C PHE A 73 -7.96 -5.40 -3.61
N ASP A 74 -8.85 -5.29 -2.63
CA ASP A 74 -9.66 -4.09 -2.46
C ASP A 74 -8.74 -2.88 -2.19
N LEU A 75 -8.94 -1.80 -2.94
CA LEU A 75 -8.07 -0.63 -2.88
C LEU A 75 -8.22 0.13 -1.55
N GLU A 76 -9.42 0.16 -0.96
CA GLU A 76 -9.66 0.83 0.31
C GLU A 76 -9.03 0.05 1.46
N GLU A 77 -9.22 -1.26 1.50
CA GLU A 77 -8.60 -2.12 2.51
C GLU A 77 -7.08 -2.17 2.37
N LEU A 78 -6.54 -2.19 1.13
CA LEU A 78 -5.10 -2.11 0.92
C LEU A 78 -4.51 -0.80 1.46
N LYS A 79 -5.21 0.33 1.26
CA LYS A 79 -4.80 1.62 1.83
C LYS A 79 -4.87 1.62 3.37
N LYS A 80 -5.92 1.03 3.96
CA LYS A 80 -6.04 0.87 5.41
C LYS A 80 -4.89 0.03 5.97
N TYR A 81 -4.54 -1.06 5.31
CA TYR A 81 -3.39 -1.88 5.70
C TYR A 81 -2.06 -1.12 5.60
N ILE A 82 -1.84 -0.35 4.54
CA ILE A 82 -0.64 0.50 4.41
C ILE A 82 -0.55 1.52 5.55
N ALA A 83 -1.66 2.19 5.88
CA ALA A 83 -1.71 3.15 6.99
C ALA A 83 -1.44 2.46 8.35
N PHE A 84 -1.99 1.27 8.56
CA PHE A 84 -1.71 0.45 9.74
C PHE A 84 -0.21 0.09 9.84
N VAL A 85 0.40 -0.35 8.73
CA VAL A 85 1.85 -0.63 8.67
C VAL A 85 2.67 0.61 9.01
N GLU A 86 2.33 1.78 8.46
CA GLU A 86 3.05 3.03 8.73
C GLU A 86 3.01 3.39 10.22
N GLN A 87 1.83 3.27 10.86
CA GLN A 87 1.64 3.53 12.28
C GLN A 87 2.46 2.58 13.16
N GLU A 88 2.33 1.27 12.95
CA GLU A 88 3.00 0.26 13.78
C GLU A 88 4.51 0.26 13.55
N ALA A 89 4.97 0.47 12.32
CA ALA A 89 6.38 0.51 12.03
C ALA A 89 7.07 1.73 12.67
N ASP A 90 6.38 2.88 12.72
CA ASP A 90 6.91 4.06 13.41
C ASP A 90 7.03 3.84 14.92
N SER A 91 6.02 3.22 15.55
CA SER A 91 6.04 2.89 16.98
C SER A 91 7.17 1.90 17.32
N LEU A 92 7.49 1.00 16.39
CA LEU A 92 8.57 0.02 16.50
C LEU A 92 9.95 0.58 16.10
N GLY A 93 10.03 1.84 15.66
CA GLY A 93 11.28 2.51 15.29
C GLY A 93 11.85 2.09 13.93
N TYR A 94 11.04 1.49 13.06
CA TYR A 94 11.43 1.21 11.68
C TYR A 94 11.34 2.47 10.83
N LYS A 95 12.26 2.59 9.87
CA LYS A 95 12.30 3.67 8.87
C LYS A 95 12.45 3.06 7.48
N ARG A 96 12.30 3.88 6.43
CA ARG A 96 12.42 3.45 5.02
C ARG A 96 11.55 2.22 4.73
N LEU A 97 10.25 2.38 4.98
CA LEU A 97 9.29 1.31 4.82
C LEU A 97 9.18 0.87 3.35
N GLY A 98 8.86 -0.39 3.17
CA GLY A 98 8.55 -0.99 1.88
C GLY A 98 7.60 -2.16 2.05
N ILE A 99 7.15 -2.70 0.93
CA ILE A 99 6.24 -3.84 0.90
C ILE A 99 6.89 -4.96 0.11
N ARG A 100 6.78 -6.20 0.62
CA ARG A 100 7.21 -7.42 -0.06
C ARG A 100 5.99 -8.32 -0.28
N ILE A 101 5.85 -8.83 -1.50
CA ILE A 101 4.79 -9.78 -1.85
C ILE A 101 5.42 -11.17 -1.95
N TYR A 102 4.85 -12.12 -1.23
CA TYR A 102 5.26 -13.53 -1.27
C TYR A 102 4.21 -14.35 -2.01
N ASN A 103 4.68 -15.28 -2.84
CA ASN A 103 3.83 -16.38 -3.31
C ASN A 103 3.58 -17.35 -2.15
N GLY A 104 2.35 -17.82 -2.02
CA GLY A 104 1.94 -18.88 -1.12
C GLY A 104 1.01 -19.85 -1.84
N ALA A 105 0.65 -20.93 -1.16
CA ALA A 105 -0.38 -21.85 -1.61
C ALA A 105 -1.22 -22.24 -0.39
N TYR A 106 -2.53 -22.28 -0.56
CA TYR A 106 -3.40 -22.79 0.49
C TYR A 106 -3.22 -24.31 0.60
N PRO A 107 -3.03 -24.85 1.82
CA PRO A 107 -3.07 -26.29 2.02
C PRO A 107 -4.36 -26.89 1.45
N ASN A 108 -4.26 -28.10 0.89
CA ASN A 108 -5.40 -28.80 0.32
C ASN A 108 -6.23 -29.47 1.43
N GLU A 109 -6.79 -28.66 2.32
CA GLU A 109 -7.63 -29.10 3.43
C GLU A 109 -8.79 -28.14 3.68
N LYS A 110 -9.83 -28.64 4.35
CA LYS A 110 -11.03 -27.83 4.66
C LYS A 110 -10.66 -26.69 5.60
N GLY A 111 -11.25 -25.52 5.36
CA GLY A 111 -11.07 -24.32 6.19
C GLY A 111 -10.21 -23.23 5.56
N PHE A 112 -9.52 -23.53 4.45
CA PHE A 112 -8.88 -22.49 3.64
C PHE A 112 -9.83 -21.90 2.60
N PRO A 113 -9.65 -20.62 2.19
CA PRO A 113 -10.51 -19.96 1.21
C PRO A 113 -10.57 -20.68 -0.14
N ASP A 114 -9.39 -21.04 -0.69
CA ASP A 114 -9.24 -21.75 -1.97
C ASP A 114 -8.25 -22.92 -1.82
N PRO A 115 -8.65 -24.03 -1.17
CA PRO A 115 -7.73 -25.14 -0.85
C PRO A 115 -7.01 -25.68 -2.08
N GLY A 116 -5.69 -25.80 -2.00
CA GLY A 116 -4.84 -26.32 -3.07
C GLY A 116 -4.44 -25.30 -4.15
N TYR A 117 -4.98 -24.07 -4.11
CA TYR A 117 -4.63 -23.01 -5.07
C TYR A 117 -3.56 -22.07 -4.55
N SER A 118 -2.84 -21.46 -5.47
CA SER A 118 -1.87 -20.38 -5.20
C SER A 118 -2.56 -19.14 -4.63
N THR A 119 -1.82 -18.41 -3.81
CA THR A 119 -2.18 -17.11 -3.23
C THR A 119 -0.96 -16.22 -3.15
N VAL A 120 -1.15 -14.95 -2.78
CA VAL A 120 -0.06 -14.06 -2.38
C VAL A 120 -0.40 -13.35 -1.07
N PHE A 121 0.62 -13.03 -0.30
CA PHE A 121 0.45 -12.22 0.90
C PHE A 121 1.50 -11.12 0.97
N ILE A 122 1.11 -10.02 1.62
CA ILE A 122 1.85 -8.76 1.67
C ILE A 122 2.50 -8.63 3.05
N VAL A 123 3.83 -8.52 3.07
CA VAL A 123 4.64 -8.38 4.28
C VAL A 123 5.30 -7.01 4.31
N PRO A 124 5.18 -6.26 5.42
CA PRO A 124 5.86 -4.98 5.56
C PRO A 124 7.36 -5.19 5.77
N THR A 125 8.15 -4.28 5.22
CA THR A 125 9.60 -4.26 5.35
C THR A 125 10.07 -2.90 5.83
N GLY A 126 11.21 -2.86 6.51
CA GLY A 126 11.77 -1.61 7.00
C GLY A 126 13.19 -1.78 7.53
N HIS A 127 13.80 -0.64 7.86
CA HIS A 127 15.14 -0.54 8.39
C HIS A 127 15.08 -0.20 9.86
N LYS A 128 15.81 -0.95 10.68
CA LYS A 128 15.98 -0.66 12.10
C LYS A 128 17.45 -0.74 12.45
N THR A 129 17.99 0.31 13.05
CA THR A 129 19.39 0.33 13.48
C THR A 129 19.54 -0.65 14.65
N LYS A 130 20.14 -1.81 14.41
CA LYS A 130 20.46 -2.77 15.47
C LYS A 130 21.70 -2.26 16.21
N SER A 131 21.54 -1.74 17.43
CA SER A 131 22.68 -1.48 18.31
C SER A 131 23.26 -2.82 18.76
N LYS A 132 24.28 -3.34 18.05
CA LYS A 132 25.03 -4.49 18.54
C LYS A 132 26.01 -4.05 19.60
N ALA A 133 25.73 -4.40 20.85
CA ALA A 133 26.72 -4.49 21.92
C ALA A 133 27.65 -5.70 21.69
N SER A 134 28.39 -5.72 20.57
CA SER A 134 29.45 -6.71 20.35
C SER A 134 30.49 -6.14 19.40
N PHE A 135 31.71 -5.99 19.94
CA PHE A 135 32.94 -5.66 19.24
C PHE A 135 33.23 -6.67 18.12
N SER A 136 32.69 -6.44 16.92
CA SER A 136 33.11 -7.11 15.69
C SER A 136 33.56 -6.05 14.68
N PRO A 137 34.80 -6.09 14.15
CA PRO A 137 35.41 -4.99 13.40
C PRO A 137 34.89 -4.87 11.96
N ILE A 138 33.85 -5.60 11.59
CA ILE A 138 33.20 -5.52 10.28
C ILE A 138 31.76 -5.05 10.51
N SER A 139 31.62 -3.75 10.80
CA SER A 139 30.34 -3.06 10.74
C SER A 139 30.03 -2.72 9.28
N SER A 140 29.71 -3.74 8.50
CA SER A 140 29.04 -3.53 7.24
C SER A 140 27.60 -3.14 7.54
N THR A 141 27.30 -1.86 7.39
CA THR A 141 25.93 -1.32 7.38
C THR A 141 25.21 -1.86 6.14
N PHE A 142 24.87 -3.15 6.13
CA PHE A 142 24.07 -3.73 5.07
C PHE A 142 22.66 -3.13 5.14
N VAL A 143 22.34 -2.37 4.10
CA VAL A 143 20.99 -1.84 3.84
C VAL A 143 20.12 -3.02 3.43
N ILE A 144 19.59 -3.76 4.40
CA ILE A 144 18.64 -4.85 4.14
C ILE A 144 17.24 -4.32 4.43
N ASN A 145 16.35 -4.41 3.44
CA ASN A 145 14.91 -4.23 3.65
C ASN A 145 14.39 -5.48 4.39
N ASP A 146 14.62 -5.52 5.71
CA ASP A 146 14.20 -6.63 6.56
C ASP A 146 12.67 -6.67 6.65
N ASN A 147 12.10 -7.88 6.71
CA ASN A 147 10.68 -8.04 7.04
C ASN A 147 10.45 -7.57 8.49
N ILE A 148 9.33 -6.88 8.73
CA ILE A 148 8.89 -6.49 10.07
C ILE A 148 7.97 -7.59 10.57
N HIS A 149 8.51 -8.53 11.34
CA HIS A 149 7.78 -9.73 11.80
C HIS A 149 6.74 -9.42 12.89
N GLU A 150 6.87 -8.26 13.54
CA GLU A 150 5.98 -7.77 14.58
C GLU A 150 4.66 -7.23 14.02
N ILE A 151 4.60 -6.90 12.73
CA ILE A 151 3.38 -6.43 12.06
C ILE A 151 2.79 -7.60 11.27
N PRO A 152 1.50 -7.95 11.48
CA PRO A 152 0.84 -9.01 10.75
C PRO A 152 0.90 -8.82 9.24
N ALA A 153 1.10 -9.91 8.49
CA ALA A 153 1.00 -9.91 7.05
C ALA A 153 -0.47 -9.78 6.60
N TYR A 154 -0.69 -9.20 5.42
CA TYR A 154 -2.01 -9.05 4.83
C TYR A 154 -2.20 -10.05 3.69
N ASN A 155 -3.17 -10.94 3.86
CA ASN A 155 -3.66 -11.85 2.84
C ASN A 155 -5.14 -11.57 2.64
N TYR A 156 -5.47 -10.89 1.55
CA TYR A 156 -6.86 -10.77 1.08
C TYR A 156 -6.88 -10.45 -0.42
N GLY A 157 -6.12 -11.24 -1.18
CA GLY A 157 -6.32 -11.36 -2.60
C GLY A 157 -7.48 -12.33 -2.82
N HIS A 158 -8.65 -11.89 -3.28
CA HIS A 158 -9.57 -12.88 -3.87
C HIS A 158 -8.82 -13.47 -5.05
N ALA A 159 -8.61 -14.79 -5.04
CA ALA A 159 -8.15 -15.48 -6.22
C ALA A 159 -9.23 -15.22 -7.27
N GLY A 160 -8.93 -14.34 -8.21
CA GLY A 160 -9.76 -14.21 -9.38
C GLY A 160 -9.70 -15.57 -10.05
N LYS A 161 -10.76 -16.36 -9.93
CA LYS A 161 -10.98 -17.48 -10.84
C LYS A 161 -10.87 -16.84 -12.22
N PRO A 162 -9.86 -17.19 -13.02
CA PRO A 162 -9.35 -16.32 -14.06
C PRO A 162 -10.51 -15.79 -14.91
N PRO A 163 -10.60 -14.46 -15.16
CA PRO A 163 -11.63 -13.91 -16.00
C PRO A 163 -11.57 -14.62 -17.35
N LYS A 164 -12.73 -15.05 -17.85
CA LYS A 164 -12.86 -15.56 -19.22
C LYS A 164 -12.63 -14.37 -20.16
N HIS A 165 -11.36 -14.13 -20.47
CA HIS A 165 -10.85 -13.06 -21.33
C HIS A 165 -10.98 -11.65 -20.74
N VAL A 166 -9.84 -10.95 -20.66
CA VAL A 166 -9.83 -9.50 -20.54
C VAL A 166 -10.10 -8.98 -21.95
N ASN A 167 -11.34 -8.55 -22.22
CA ASN A 167 -11.71 -7.89 -23.48
C ASN A 167 -11.08 -6.50 -23.56
#